data_AF-A0A660XGS6-F1
#
_entry.id   AF-A0A660XGS6-F1
#
_cell.length_a   1.000
_cell.length_b   1.000
_cell.length_c   1.000
_cell.angle_alpha   90.00
_cell.angle_beta   90.00
_cell.angle_gamma   90.00
#
_symmetry.space_group_name_H-M   'P 1'
#
loop_
_entity.id
_entity.type
_entity.pdbx_description
1 polymer ?
#
loop_
_entity_poly.entity_id
_entity_poly.type
_entity_poly.pdbx_seq_one_letter_code
_entity_poly.pdbx_strand_id
1 'polypeptide(L)'
;MSDKYKEGLNRSQQLLFPPSLNEYVDEANPVRAIDDYVSLLDLKRLGFSDTSNSLSGQKSYAPKLLLKIYIYGYLNKIRSSRNLEKENNRNIELMWLTAGLKPTYKTIADFRKDNPKALKQVFKEFILLCKGIGLIGGEIVGLDGAFLRANASKNTLIMKRTIDESIKQAESSIQEYLTTLEYSDEETVTNKLSKNLPRNLEKILKKKQSLNLI
;
A
#
# COMPACT_ATOMS: atom_id res chain seq x y z
N MET A 1 13.76 45.53 1.58
CA MET A 1 12.52 44.80 1.95
C MET A 1 12.70 44.33 3.38
N SER A 2 11.65 44.32 4.20
CA SER A 2 11.74 44.21 5.67
C SER A 2 12.39 42.91 6.18
N ASP A 3 13.32 43.02 7.13
CA ASP A 3 13.97 41.94 7.91
C ASP A 3 13.02 41.08 8.79
N LYS A 4 11.73 41.06 8.47
CA LYS A 4 10.70 40.37 9.25
C LYS A 4 10.60 38.88 8.94
N TYR A 5 11.12 38.43 7.79
CA TYR A 5 10.99 37.06 7.31
C TYR A 5 12.32 36.50 6.84
N LYS A 6 12.50 35.18 6.96
CA LYS A 6 13.66 34.47 6.41
C LYS A 6 13.60 34.52 4.89
N GLU A 7 14.72 34.83 4.25
CA GLU A 7 14.86 34.80 2.80
C GLU A 7 15.13 33.36 2.31
N GLY A 8 14.53 33.01 1.17
CA GLY A 8 14.75 31.72 0.52
C GLY A 8 15.89 31.78 -0.51
N LEU A 9 16.26 30.61 -1.03
CA LEU A 9 17.24 30.52 -2.12
C LEU A 9 16.69 31.11 -3.43
N ASN A 10 17.57 31.72 -4.24
CA ASN A 10 17.21 32.24 -5.55
C ASN A 10 16.96 31.08 -6.54
N ARG A 11 15.76 31.02 -7.12
CA ARG A 11 15.32 29.94 -8.02
C ARG A 11 16.08 29.88 -9.35
N SER A 12 16.71 30.98 -9.77
CA SER A 12 17.50 31.05 -11.00
C SER A 12 18.99 30.79 -10.76
N GLN A 13 19.41 30.70 -9.50
CA GLN A 13 20.81 30.44 -9.15
C GLN A 13 21.13 28.95 -9.36
N GLN A 14 22.10 28.67 -10.22
CA GLN A 14 22.64 27.33 -10.38
C GLN A 14 23.56 26.98 -9.21
N LEU A 15 23.50 25.72 -8.77
CA LEU A 15 24.45 25.17 -7.79
C LEU A 15 25.75 24.80 -8.52
N LEU A 16 26.89 24.94 -7.85
CA LEU A 16 28.20 24.56 -8.39
C LEU A 16 28.27 23.04 -8.67
N PHE A 17 27.75 22.24 -7.74
CA PHE A 17 27.49 20.81 -7.91
C PHE A 17 26.08 20.52 -7.42
N PRO A 18 25.22 19.86 -8.23
CA PRO A 18 23.90 19.44 -7.77
C PRO A 18 24.05 18.33 -6.72
N PRO A 19 23.29 18.37 -5.62
CA PRO A 19 23.23 17.27 -4.65
C PRO A 19 22.84 15.95 -5.33
N SER A 20 23.37 14.83 -4.85
CA SER A 20 22.93 13.52 -5.30
C SER A 20 21.49 13.21 -4.84
N LEU A 21 20.80 12.27 -5.51
CA LEU A 21 19.49 11.81 -5.04
C LEU A 21 19.56 11.28 -3.60
N ASN A 22 20.70 10.69 -3.20
CA ASN A 22 20.93 10.22 -1.83
C ASN A 22 20.99 11.36 -0.82
N GLU A 23 21.51 12.53 -1.19
CA GLU A 23 21.56 13.71 -0.31
C GLU A 23 20.20 14.39 -0.17
N TYR A 24 19.34 14.26 -1.17
CA TYR A 24 17.98 14.80 -1.10
C TYR A 24 17.02 13.99 -0.22
N VAL A 25 17.33 12.71 0.01
CA VAL A 25 16.51 11.80 0.80
C VAL A 25 17.29 11.41 2.05
N ASP A 26 16.89 11.96 3.20
CA ASP A 26 17.51 11.69 4.50
C ASP A 26 17.65 10.18 4.79
N GLU A 27 18.68 9.78 5.53
CA GLU A 27 18.94 8.38 5.91
C GLU A 27 17.81 7.77 6.75
N ALA A 28 17.11 8.59 7.54
CA ALA A 28 15.96 8.16 8.33
C ALA A 28 14.62 8.22 7.56
N ASN A 29 14.62 8.57 6.27
CA ASN A 29 13.39 8.66 5.49
C ASN A 29 12.74 7.27 5.31
N PRO A 30 11.44 7.11 5.61
CA PRO A 30 10.72 5.84 5.46
C PRO A 30 10.78 5.20 4.07
N VAL A 31 11.03 5.97 3.00
CA VAL A 31 11.15 5.44 1.64
C VAL A 31 12.31 4.43 1.51
N ARG A 32 13.35 4.57 2.33
CA ARG A 32 14.49 3.64 2.39
C ARG A 32 14.05 2.28 2.92
N ALA A 33 13.18 2.26 3.93
CA ALA A 33 12.61 1.01 4.46
C ALA A 33 11.78 0.26 3.40
N ILE A 34 11.12 0.97 2.48
CA ILE A 34 10.42 0.35 1.34
C ILE A 34 11.43 -0.32 0.40
N ASP A 35 12.53 0.38 0.11
CA ASP A 35 13.61 -0.12 -0.75
C ASP A 35 14.24 -1.41 -0.19
N ASP A 36 14.60 -1.37 1.09
CA ASP A 36 15.17 -2.49 1.83
C ASP A 36 14.21 -3.68 1.89
N TYR A 37 12.94 -3.42 2.27
CA TYR A 37 11.92 -4.46 2.36
C TYR A 37 11.74 -5.18 1.03
N VAL A 38 11.56 -4.45 -0.07
CA VAL A 38 11.38 -5.06 -1.40
C VAL A 38 12.65 -5.76 -1.87
N SER A 39 13.82 -5.29 -1.47
CA SER A 39 15.09 -5.93 -1.79
C SER A 39 15.21 -7.33 -1.17
N LEU A 40 14.70 -7.51 0.06
CA LEU A 40 14.67 -8.80 0.76
C LEU A 40 13.68 -9.82 0.17
N LEU A 41 12.68 -9.39 -0.58
CA LEU A 41 11.66 -10.29 -1.13
C LEU A 41 12.18 -11.13 -2.30
N ASP A 42 11.88 -12.43 -2.25
CA ASP A 42 12.00 -13.35 -3.38
C ASP A 42 10.72 -13.29 -4.23
N LEU A 43 10.72 -12.40 -5.23
CA LEU A 43 9.53 -12.18 -6.05
C LEU A 43 9.11 -13.42 -6.85
N LYS A 44 10.04 -14.30 -7.24
CA LYS A 44 9.69 -15.51 -7.99
C LYS A 44 8.90 -16.47 -7.11
N ARG A 45 9.36 -16.68 -5.88
CA ARG A 45 8.64 -17.49 -4.89
C ARG A 45 7.28 -16.91 -4.52
N LEU A 46 7.15 -15.59 -4.55
CA LEU A 46 5.89 -14.89 -4.28
C LEU A 46 4.90 -14.92 -5.47
N GLY A 47 5.32 -15.49 -6.61
CA GLY A 47 4.46 -15.67 -7.78
C GLY A 47 4.40 -14.46 -8.70
N PHE A 48 5.36 -13.54 -8.63
CA PHE A 48 5.53 -12.54 -9.69
C PHE A 48 6.11 -13.22 -10.93
N SER A 49 5.48 -12.99 -12.08
CA SER A 49 5.95 -13.49 -13.36
C SER A 49 7.14 -12.68 -13.87
N ASP A 50 8.13 -13.37 -14.44
CA ASP A 50 9.25 -12.73 -15.13
C ASP A 50 8.72 -12.12 -16.45
N THR A 51 8.50 -10.80 -16.46
CA THR A 51 8.09 -10.05 -17.66
C THR A 51 9.24 -9.81 -18.66
N SER A 52 10.39 -10.46 -18.44
CA SER A 52 11.62 -10.32 -19.23
C SER A 52 11.60 -11.07 -20.57
N ASN A 53 10.54 -11.82 -20.88
CA ASN A 53 10.52 -12.73 -22.04
C ASN A 53 10.18 -12.06 -23.38
N SER A 54 10.13 -10.73 -23.47
CA SER A 54 10.04 -10.08 -24.78
C SER A 54 11.42 -10.01 -25.43
N LEU A 55 11.68 -10.91 -26.38
CA LEU A 55 12.91 -10.94 -27.20
C LEU A 55 13.03 -9.72 -28.14
N SER A 56 11.98 -8.89 -28.27
CA SER A 56 11.94 -7.71 -29.13
C SER A 56 11.14 -6.56 -28.49
N GLY A 57 11.57 -5.31 -28.68
CA GLY A 57 10.90 -4.11 -28.16
C GLY A 57 11.54 -3.46 -26.93
N GLN A 58 10.83 -2.50 -26.32
CA GLN A 58 11.29 -1.79 -25.12
C GLN A 58 11.39 -2.75 -23.93
N LYS A 59 12.50 -2.68 -23.18
CA LYS A 59 12.69 -3.50 -21.98
C LYS A 59 11.59 -3.22 -20.94
N SER A 60 10.99 -4.30 -20.43
CA SER A 60 10.02 -4.24 -19.33
C SER A 60 10.64 -3.66 -18.07
N TYR A 61 9.83 -2.95 -17.27
CA TYR A 61 10.23 -2.54 -15.93
C TYR A 61 10.34 -3.75 -15.00
N ALA A 62 11.31 -3.72 -14.09
CA ALA A 62 11.48 -4.79 -13.10
C ALA A 62 10.27 -4.85 -12.14
N PRO A 63 9.75 -6.05 -11.82
CA PRO A 63 8.65 -6.20 -10.86
C PRO A 63 8.94 -5.58 -9.48
N LYS A 64 10.19 -5.62 -9.01
CA LYS A 64 10.61 -4.95 -7.77
C LYS A 64 10.37 -3.44 -7.81
N LEU A 65 10.62 -2.79 -8.95
CA LEU A 65 10.43 -1.35 -9.10
C LEU A 65 8.94 -0.98 -9.03
N LEU A 66 8.09 -1.72 -9.73
CA LEU A 66 6.64 -1.48 -9.72
C LEU A 66 6.03 -1.78 -8.33
N LEU A 67 6.54 -2.81 -7.64
CA LEU A 67 6.15 -3.11 -6.26
C LEU A 67 6.52 -1.98 -5.29
N LYS A 68 7.71 -1.40 -5.41
CA LYS A 68 8.15 -0.24 -4.61
C LYS A 68 7.19 0.94 -4.77
N ILE A 69 6.83 1.29 -6.02
CA ILE A 69 5.86 2.36 -6.31
C ILE A 69 4.49 2.05 -5.68
N TYR A 70 4.04 0.80 -5.77
CA TYR A 70 2.74 0.41 -5.23
C TYR A 70 2.69 0.49 -3.70
N ILE A 71 3.74 0.02 -3.01
CA ILE A 71 3.86 0.13 -1.54
C ILE A 71 3.95 1.60 -1.12
N TYR A 72 4.76 2.41 -1.82
CA TYR A 72 4.85 3.84 -1.58
C TYR A 72 3.48 4.53 -1.69
N GLY A 73 2.74 4.22 -2.77
CA GLY A 73 1.39 4.72 -2.99
C GLY A 73 0.43 4.35 -1.88
N TYR A 74 0.47 3.10 -1.43
CA TYR A 74 -0.38 2.63 -0.35
C TYR A 74 -0.13 3.40 0.97
N LEU A 75 1.14 3.51 1.37
CA LEU A 75 1.56 4.21 2.61
C LEU A 75 1.20 5.70 2.57
N ASN A 76 1.34 6.34 1.41
CA ASN A 76 1.05 7.76 1.22
C ASN A 76 -0.40 8.04 0.77
N LYS A 77 -1.29 7.03 0.79
CA LYS A 77 -2.71 7.14 0.39
C LYS A 77 -2.92 7.60 -1.06
N ILE A 78 -1.97 7.36 -1.95
CA ILE A 78 -2.05 7.62 -3.40
C ILE A 78 -2.55 6.34 -4.08
N ARG A 79 -3.83 6.31 -4.42
CA ARG A 79 -4.50 5.09 -4.90
C ARG A 79 -4.60 4.96 -6.43
N SER A 80 -4.70 6.10 -7.12
CA SER A 80 -4.78 6.12 -8.58
C SER A 80 -3.41 5.92 -9.22
N SER A 81 -3.35 5.07 -10.23
CA SER A 81 -2.14 4.81 -11.03
C SER A 81 -1.68 6.08 -11.77
N ARG A 82 -2.61 6.96 -12.15
CA ARG A 82 -2.30 8.27 -12.75
C ARG A 82 -1.69 9.23 -11.74
N ASN A 83 -2.21 9.23 -10.51
CA ASN A 83 -1.59 10.02 -9.44
C ASN A 83 -0.21 9.48 -9.09
N LEU A 84 0.00 8.17 -9.09
CA LEU A 84 1.34 7.57 -8.90
C LEU A 84 2.32 7.99 -9.99
N GLU A 85 1.92 7.95 -11.26
CA GLU A 85 2.74 8.49 -12.36
C GLU A 85 3.06 9.97 -12.15
N LYS A 86 2.08 10.78 -11.75
CA LYS A 86 2.27 12.21 -11.48
C LYS A 86 3.22 12.46 -10.30
N GLU A 87 3.13 11.67 -9.23
CA GLU A 87 4.06 11.75 -8.10
C GLU A 87 5.45 11.30 -8.52
N ASN A 88 5.59 10.22 -9.28
CA ASN A 88 6.87 9.71 -9.73
C ASN A 88 7.66 10.72 -10.58
N ASN A 89 6.96 11.66 -11.22
CA ASN A 89 7.56 12.73 -12.02
C ASN A 89 7.98 13.96 -11.21
N ARG A 90 7.57 14.12 -9.95
CA ARG A 90 7.82 15.37 -9.19
C ARG A 90 8.27 15.18 -7.75
N ASN A 91 8.01 14.02 -7.16
CA ASN A 91 8.32 13.71 -5.78
C ASN A 91 9.73 13.08 -5.72
N ILE A 92 10.61 13.74 -4.96
CA ILE A 92 12.01 13.34 -4.84
C ILE A 92 12.19 11.96 -4.22
N GLU A 93 11.29 11.54 -3.32
CA GLU A 93 11.32 10.21 -2.71
C GLU A 93 11.06 9.12 -3.74
N LEU A 94 10.08 9.32 -4.64
CA LEU A 94 9.80 8.37 -5.72
C LEU A 94 10.88 8.40 -6.80
N MET A 95 11.43 9.58 -7.12
CA MET A 95 12.58 9.67 -8.02
C MET A 95 13.78 8.90 -7.49
N TRP A 96 14.04 8.98 -6.19
CA TRP A 96 15.06 8.18 -5.52
C TRP A 96 14.74 6.68 -5.57
N LEU A 97 13.51 6.30 -5.17
CA LEU A 97 13.07 4.91 -5.08
C LEU A 97 13.06 4.18 -6.43
N THR A 98 12.83 4.92 -7.52
CA THR A 98 12.80 4.40 -8.89
C THR A 98 14.09 4.64 -9.66
N ALA A 99 15.12 5.23 -9.04
CA ALA A 99 16.35 5.67 -9.70
C ALA A 99 16.07 6.52 -10.96
N GLY A 100 15.04 7.37 -10.90
CA GLY A 100 14.63 8.26 -11.99
C GLY A 100 13.83 7.59 -13.12
N LEU A 101 13.55 6.29 -13.04
CA LEU A 101 12.71 5.60 -14.01
C LEU A 101 11.25 6.07 -13.90
N LYS A 102 10.58 6.17 -15.04
CA LYS A 102 9.24 6.78 -15.15
C LYS A 102 8.22 5.82 -15.76
N PRO A 103 7.78 4.77 -15.02
CA PRO A 103 6.68 3.93 -15.46
C PRO A 103 5.43 4.77 -15.70
N THR A 104 4.73 4.44 -16.78
CA THR A 104 3.46 5.11 -17.10
C THR A 104 2.36 4.60 -16.19
N TYR A 105 1.25 5.35 -16.07
CA TYR A 105 0.10 4.90 -15.30
C TYR A 105 -0.43 3.54 -15.77
N LYS A 106 -0.36 3.24 -17.07
CA LYS A 106 -0.78 1.94 -17.64
C LYS A 106 0.09 0.81 -17.11
N THR A 107 1.41 0.98 -17.17
CA THR A 107 2.37 0.01 -16.63
C THR A 107 2.12 -0.29 -15.16
N ILE A 108 1.82 0.74 -14.35
CA ILE A 108 1.53 0.59 -12.92
C ILE A 108 0.19 -0.14 -12.71
N ALA A 109 -0.84 0.23 -13.48
CA ALA A 109 -2.17 -0.38 -13.39
C ALA A 109 -2.14 -1.86 -13.82
N ASP A 110 -1.49 -2.17 -14.94
CA ASP A 110 -1.35 -3.53 -15.47
C ASP A 110 -0.60 -4.42 -14.48
N PHE A 111 0.49 -3.92 -13.87
CA PHE A 111 1.20 -4.65 -12.82
C PHE A 111 0.29 -5.05 -11.65
N ARG A 112 -0.56 -4.14 -11.20
CA ARG A 112 -1.52 -4.42 -10.12
C ARG A 112 -2.58 -5.44 -10.53
N LYS A 113 -3.08 -5.32 -11.76
CA LYS A 113 -4.10 -6.19 -12.34
C LYS A 113 -3.60 -7.62 -12.55
N ASP A 114 -2.35 -7.76 -12.98
CA ASP A 114 -1.77 -9.06 -13.36
C ASP A 114 -1.23 -9.85 -12.15
N ASN A 115 -0.98 -9.18 -11.01
CA ASN A 115 -0.32 -9.78 -9.85
C ASN A 115 -1.14 -9.79 -8.53
N PRO A 116 -2.48 -9.99 -8.52
CA PRO A 116 -3.29 -9.84 -7.30
C PRO A 116 -2.94 -10.86 -6.21
N LYS A 117 -2.64 -12.11 -6.60
CA LYS A 117 -2.24 -13.18 -5.67
C LYS A 117 -0.86 -12.90 -5.07
N ALA A 118 0.09 -12.46 -5.89
CA ALA A 118 1.45 -12.15 -5.47
C ALA A 118 1.47 -10.95 -4.51
N LEU A 119 0.70 -9.90 -4.79
CA LEU A 119 0.52 -8.75 -3.89
C LEU A 119 -0.05 -9.15 -2.53
N LYS A 120 -1.04 -10.06 -2.50
CA LYS A 120 -1.57 -10.61 -1.24
C LYS A 120 -0.50 -11.37 -0.45
N GLN A 121 0.37 -12.12 -1.14
CA GLN A 121 1.47 -12.84 -0.49
C GLN A 121 2.56 -11.88 0.04
N VAL A 122 2.89 -10.81 -0.69
CA VAL A 122 3.80 -9.76 -0.18
C VAL A 122 3.29 -9.18 1.13
N PHE A 123 1.98 -8.93 1.26
CA PHE A 123 1.42 -8.43 2.51
C PHE A 123 1.51 -9.44 3.65
N LYS A 124 1.37 -10.74 3.35
CA LYS A 124 1.57 -11.81 4.32
C LYS A 124 3.03 -11.85 4.82
N GLU A 125 4.01 -11.78 3.91
CA GLU A 125 5.43 -11.73 4.29
C GLU A 125 5.74 -10.50 5.14
N PHE A 126 5.14 -9.35 4.84
CA PHE A 126 5.30 -8.14 5.65
C PHE A 126 4.84 -8.36 7.09
N ILE A 127 3.65 -8.94 7.29
CA ILE A 127 3.13 -9.26 8.63
C ILE A 127 4.06 -10.23 9.36
N LEU A 128 4.57 -11.25 8.66
CA LEU A 128 5.50 -12.23 9.24
C LEU A 128 6.83 -11.57 9.64
N LEU A 129 7.36 -10.67 8.81
CA LEU A 129 8.55 -9.88 9.12
C LEU A 129 8.32 -9.02 10.37
N CYS A 130 7.24 -8.25 10.40
CA CYS A 130 6.88 -7.41 11.54
C CYS A 130 6.69 -8.23 12.83
N LYS A 131 6.14 -9.45 12.73
CA LYS A 131 6.06 -10.38 13.87
C LYS A 131 7.44 -10.88 14.30
N GLY A 132 8.31 -11.23 13.34
CA GLY A 132 9.65 -11.75 13.60
C GLY A 132 10.58 -10.75 14.29
N ILE A 133 10.46 -9.46 13.95
CA ILE A 133 11.23 -8.38 14.59
C ILE A 133 10.55 -7.81 15.84
N GLY A 134 9.43 -8.39 16.28
CA GLY A 134 8.70 -7.95 17.47
C GLY A 134 7.95 -6.62 17.32
N LEU A 135 7.82 -6.07 16.10
CA LEU A 135 7.03 -4.86 15.82
C LEU A 135 5.53 -5.11 16.03
N ILE A 136 5.09 -6.34 15.76
CA ILE A 136 3.74 -6.80 15.99
C ILE A 136 3.79 -7.88 17.06
N GLY A 137 3.51 -7.48 18.31
CA GLY A 137 3.25 -8.40 19.41
C GLY A 137 1.95 -9.17 19.17
N GLY A 138 1.89 -10.42 19.62
CA GLY A 138 0.71 -11.30 19.51
C GLY A 138 -0.55 -10.81 20.22
N GLU A 139 -0.51 -9.62 20.82
CA GLU A 139 -1.62 -9.00 21.52
C GLU A 139 -1.95 -7.68 20.82
N ILE A 140 -2.98 -7.72 19.97
CA ILE A 140 -3.63 -6.58 19.33
C ILE A 140 -2.84 -5.98 18.15
N VAL A 141 -3.07 -6.56 16.97
CA VAL A 141 -2.81 -5.91 15.68
C VAL A 141 -3.87 -4.82 15.49
N GLY A 142 -3.56 -3.59 15.89
CA GLY A 142 -4.36 -2.42 15.57
C GLY A 142 -4.23 -2.08 14.09
N LEU A 143 -5.14 -2.60 13.25
CA LEU A 143 -5.41 -2.04 11.93
C LEU A 143 -6.28 -0.80 12.12
N ASP A 144 -5.75 0.39 11.84
CA ASP A 144 -6.53 1.63 11.81
C ASP A 144 -7.51 1.62 10.63
N GLY A 145 -8.64 0.96 10.88
CA GLY A 145 -9.75 0.78 9.95
C GLY A 145 -10.97 0.31 10.73
N ALA A 146 -11.78 1.28 11.17
CA ALA A 146 -13.06 1.16 11.87
C ALA A 146 -13.01 0.81 13.38
N PHE A 147 -13.44 1.78 14.20
CA PHE A 147 -13.71 1.62 15.63
C PHE A 147 -14.92 0.72 15.85
N LEU A 148 -14.75 -0.33 16.66
CA LEU A 148 -15.80 -1.26 17.02
C LEU A 148 -15.84 -1.40 18.56
N ARG A 149 -16.78 -0.73 19.23
CA ARG A 149 -17.12 -1.01 20.64
C ARG A 149 -17.98 -2.26 20.71
N ALA A 150 -18.23 -2.80 21.90
CA ALA A 150 -19.05 -3.99 22.03
C ALA A 150 -19.63 -4.08 23.46
N ASN A 151 -20.82 -4.68 23.64
CA ASN A 151 -21.40 -5.15 24.92
C ASN A 151 -22.15 -6.50 24.71
N ALA A 152 -22.09 -7.48 25.64
CA ALA A 152 -22.46 -8.90 25.40
C ALA A 152 -23.48 -9.49 26.41
N SER A 153 -24.45 -10.32 25.94
CA SER A 153 -25.20 -11.31 26.74
C SER A 153 -25.79 -12.50 25.93
N LYS A 154 -25.96 -13.65 26.62
CA LYS A 154 -26.53 -15.01 26.36
C LYS A 154 -26.78 -15.61 24.96
N ASN A 155 -26.67 -14.90 23.84
CA ASN A 155 -26.93 -15.44 22.49
C ASN A 155 -25.67 -16.00 21.76
N THR A 156 -24.70 -16.53 22.53
CA THR A 156 -23.29 -16.77 22.16
C THR A 156 -23.02 -18.20 21.65
N LEU A 157 -23.71 -18.62 20.59
CA LEU A 157 -23.32 -19.80 19.80
C LEU A 157 -22.89 -19.32 18.40
N ILE A 158 -21.66 -19.65 17.99
CA ILE A 158 -21.15 -19.39 16.62
C ILE A 158 -20.97 -20.73 15.93
N MET A 159 -21.64 -20.89 14.79
CA MET A 159 -21.59 -22.10 13.97
C MET A 159 -20.58 -21.93 12.84
N LYS A 160 -19.98 -23.03 12.37
CA LYS A 160 -19.04 -23.07 11.25
C LYS A 160 -19.56 -22.33 10.01
N ARG A 161 -20.87 -22.43 9.74
CA ARG A 161 -21.56 -21.71 8.67
C ARG A 161 -21.41 -20.18 8.75
N THR A 162 -21.40 -19.62 9.95
CA THR A 162 -21.27 -18.17 10.19
C THR A 162 -19.83 -17.69 9.96
N ILE A 163 -18.83 -18.57 10.17
CA ILE A 163 -17.43 -18.30 9.82
C ILE A 163 -17.27 -18.24 8.30
N ASP A 164 -17.83 -19.21 7.58
CA ASP A 164 -17.78 -19.27 6.11
C ASP A 164 -18.49 -18.07 5.48
N GLU A 165 -19.64 -17.66 6.04
CA GLU A 165 -20.34 -16.42 5.64
C GLU A 165 -19.47 -15.17 5.88
N SER A 166 -18.69 -15.13 6.97
CA SER A 166 -17.81 -13.99 7.29
C SER A 166 -16.58 -13.93 6.36
N ILE A 167 -16.00 -15.09 6.01
CA ILE A 167 -14.92 -15.16 5.01
C ILE A 167 -15.42 -14.68 3.67
N LYS A 168 -16.61 -15.15 3.25
CA LYS A 168 -17.25 -14.74 2.00
C LYS A 168 -17.54 -13.23 1.97
N GLN A 169 -17.93 -12.66 3.11
CA GLN A 169 -18.16 -11.23 3.25
C GLN A 169 -16.84 -10.42 3.18
N ALA A 170 -15.76 -10.91 3.79
CA ALA A 170 -14.44 -10.28 3.68
C ALA A 170 -13.90 -10.33 2.23
N GLU A 171 -14.06 -11.46 1.55
CA GLU A 171 -13.73 -11.59 0.12
C GLU A 171 -14.55 -10.63 -0.73
N SER A 172 -15.85 -10.48 -0.45
CA SER A 172 -16.71 -9.50 -1.12
C SER A 172 -16.25 -8.06 -0.89
N SER A 173 -15.86 -7.69 0.33
CA SER A 173 -15.35 -6.34 0.62
C SER A 173 -13.99 -6.08 -0.03
N ILE A 174 -13.12 -7.09 -0.11
CA ILE A 174 -11.86 -6.99 -0.87
C ILE A 174 -12.16 -6.78 -2.35
N GLN A 175 -13.12 -7.54 -2.90
CA GLN A 175 -13.51 -7.41 -4.30
C GLN A 175 -14.10 -6.02 -4.58
N GLU A 176 -14.98 -5.52 -3.73
CA GLU A 176 -15.59 -4.19 -3.83
C GLU A 176 -14.54 -3.07 -3.74
N TYR A 177 -13.54 -3.24 -2.88
CA TYR A 177 -12.40 -2.33 -2.80
C TYR A 177 -11.55 -2.36 -4.08
N LEU A 178 -11.26 -3.54 -4.64
CA LEU A 178 -10.54 -3.67 -5.91
C LEU A 178 -11.33 -3.04 -7.07
N THR A 179 -12.65 -3.24 -7.13
CA THR A 179 -13.52 -2.62 -8.12
C THR A 179 -13.57 -1.10 -7.96
N THR A 180 -13.58 -0.58 -6.74
CA THR A 180 -13.50 0.86 -6.49
C THR A 180 -12.18 1.45 -6.99
N LEU A 181 -11.08 0.70 -6.85
CA LEU A 181 -9.79 1.10 -7.39
C LEU A 181 -9.76 1.11 -8.91
N GLU A 182 -10.36 0.12 -9.57
CA GLU A 182 -10.53 0.09 -11.03
C GLU A 182 -11.35 1.28 -11.52
N TYR A 183 -12.51 1.55 -10.89
CA TYR A 183 -13.35 2.71 -11.21
C TYR A 183 -12.62 4.04 -11.00
N SER A 184 -11.81 4.16 -9.94
CA SER A 184 -11.01 5.37 -9.68
C SER A 184 -9.86 5.60 -10.68
N ASP A 185 -9.46 4.56 -11.43
CA ASP A 185 -8.50 4.69 -12.51
C ASP A 185 -9.17 5.06 -13.84
N GLU A 186 -10.48 4.79 -13.98
CA GLU A 186 -11.33 5.20 -15.11
C GLU A 186 -11.86 6.64 -14.98
N GLU A 187 -12.37 7.04 -13.81
CA GLU A 187 -12.83 8.41 -13.56
C GLU A 187 -11.77 9.28 -12.87
N THR A 188 -11.36 10.37 -13.53
CA THR A 188 -10.49 11.42 -12.99
C THR A 188 -11.21 12.32 -11.96
N VAL A 189 -11.87 11.76 -10.94
CA VAL A 189 -12.63 12.55 -9.96
C VAL A 189 -12.21 12.26 -8.51
N THR A 190 -11.88 13.35 -7.81
CA THR A 190 -11.56 13.43 -6.39
C THR A 190 -12.67 12.85 -5.51
N ASN A 191 -12.29 11.90 -4.66
CA ASN A 191 -13.07 11.27 -3.59
C ASN A 191 -14.14 12.16 -2.93
N LYS A 192 -15.41 11.76 -3.09
CA LYS A 192 -16.44 11.86 -2.05
C LYS A 192 -17.32 10.62 -2.09
N LEU A 193 -16.89 9.54 -1.43
CA LEU A 193 -17.78 8.44 -1.08
C LEU A 193 -17.51 8.01 0.37
N SER A 194 -18.18 8.71 1.28
CA SER A 194 -18.58 8.14 2.56
C SER A 194 -20.09 8.26 2.63
N LYS A 195 -20.78 7.12 2.66
CA LYS A 195 -22.06 6.89 3.36
C LYS A 195 -22.61 5.54 2.92
N ASN A 196 -23.00 4.77 3.93
CA ASN A 196 -23.78 3.53 3.88
C ASN A 196 -22.99 2.22 3.88
N LEU A 197 -22.67 1.75 5.09
CA LEU A 197 -22.58 0.33 5.43
C LEU A 197 -22.82 0.17 6.95
N PRO A 198 -23.11 -1.02 7.48
CA PRO A 198 -24.29 -1.30 8.28
C PRO A 198 -23.97 -1.16 9.78
N ARG A 199 -24.96 -0.70 10.53
CA ARG A 199 -24.81 -0.07 11.87
C ARG A 199 -24.37 -0.96 13.04
N ASN A 200 -24.00 -2.23 12.88
CA ASN A 200 -23.96 -3.17 14.04
C ASN A 200 -22.80 -4.19 14.10
N LEU A 201 -21.59 -3.84 13.64
CA LEU A 201 -20.39 -4.69 13.74
C LEU A 201 -19.86 -4.84 15.19
N GLU A 202 -20.21 -3.89 16.05
CA GLU A 202 -19.89 -3.86 17.48
C GLU A 202 -20.36 -5.11 18.24
N LYS A 203 -21.52 -5.65 17.85
CA LYS A 203 -22.07 -6.89 18.44
C LYS A 203 -21.32 -8.15 18.01
N ILE A 204 -20.57 -8.11 16.92
CA ILE A 204 -19.95 -9.28 16.29
C ILE A 204 -18.58 -9.58 16.94
N LEU A 205 -17.82 -8.55 17.32
CA LEU A 205 -16.47 -8.70 17.88
C LEU A 205 -16.43 -9.24 19.31
N LYS A 206 -17.36 -8.84 20.17
CA LYS A 206 -17.46 -9.46 21.50
C LYS A 206 -17.81 -10.94 21.45
N LYS A 207 -18.38 -11.41 20.34
CA LYS A 207 -18.81 -12.79 20.16
C LYS A 207 -17.64 -13.73 19.85
N LYS A 208 -16.55 -13.23 19.26
CA LYS A 208 -15.38 -14.03 18.87
C LYS A 208 -14.38 -14.23 20.00
N GLN A 209 -14.23 -13.27 20.91
CA GLN A 209 -13.32 -13.37 22.05
C GLN A 209 -13.80 -14.35 23.13
N SER A 210 -15.10 -14.60 23.24
CA SER A 210 -15.67 -15.54 24.22
C SER A 210 -15.58 -17.02 23.84
N LEU A 211 -15.04 -17.36 22.66
CA LEU A 211 -15.02 -18.73 22.12
C LEU A 211 -13.67 -19.45 22.22
N ASN A 212 -12.61 -18.78 22.70
CA ASN A 212 -11.32 -19.41 22.96
C ASN A 212 -11.10 -19.48 24.48
N LEU A 213 -11.62 -20.55 25.10
CA LEU A 213 -11.19 -21.02 26.41
C LEU A 213 -10.29 -22.23 26.17
N ILE A 214 -9.00 -22.03 26.49
CA ILE A 214 -7.81 -22.87 26.28
C ILE A 214 -7.23 -22.76 24.87
#